data_AF-A0AAN5Y921-F1
#
_entry.id   AF-A0AAN5Y921-F1
#
_cell.length_a   1.000
_cell.length_b   1.000
_cell.length_c   1.000
_cell.angle_alpha   90.00
_cell.angle_beta   90.00
_cell.angle_gamma   90.00
#
_symmetry.space_group_name_H-M   'P 1'
#
loop_
_entity.id
_entity.type
_entity.pdbx_description
1 polymer ?
#
loop_
_entity_poly.entity_id
_entity_poly.type
_entity_poly.pdbx_seq_one_letter_code
_entity_poly.pdbx_strand_id
1 'polypeptide(L)'
;MTERRFLAQEGTKFYPVTHKDAVVGLDVANANEDGLMSKADKTKLDKLQVEPIEGLKFKSPDGSIFVLSVGDDGKSVFTKEGG
;
A
#
# COMPACT_ATOMS: atom_id res chain seq x y z
N MET A 1 -3.64 13.00 16.18
CA MET A 1 -4.26 14.02 15.31
C MET A 1 -3.36 15.23 15.33
N THR A 2 -2.86 15.68 14.19
CA THR A 2 -2.10 16.94 14.11
C THR A 2 -3.10 18.09 14.19
N GLU A 3 -2.97 18.97 15.18
CA GLU A 3 -3.83 20.15 15.28
C GLU A 3 -3.57 21.07 14.06
N ARG A 4 -4.64 21.42 13.33
CA ARG A 4 -4.55 22.33 12.18
C ARG A 4 -4.25 23.74 12.69
N ARG A 5 -3.09 24.29 12.31
CA ARG A 5 -2.74 25.68 12.60
C ARG A 5 -3.65 26.62 11.82
N PHE A 6 -4.12 27.71 12.45
CA PHE A 6 -4.93 28.74 11.82
C PHE A 6 -4.13 30.03 11.63
N LEU A 7 -4.47 30.79 10.59
CA LEU A 7 -4.05 32.18 10.37
C LEU A 7 -5.15 33.09 10.93
N ALA A 8 -4.80 34.28 11.43
CA ALA A 8 -5.78 35.26 11.89
C ALA A 8 -5.57 36.57 11.13
N GLN A 9 -6.65 37.10 10.54
CA GLN A 9 -6.68 38.39 9.88
C GLN A 9 -7.97 39.11 10.28
N GLU A 10 -7.86 40.35 10.78
CA GLU A 10 -8.99 41.16 11.26
C GLU A 10 -9.91 40.44 12.26
N GLY A 11 -9.34 39.65 13.17
CA GLY A 11 -10.10 38.86 14.15
C GLY A 11 -10.78 37.61 13.59
N THR A 12 -10.72 37.40 12.28
CA THR A 12 -11.25 36.21 11.61
C THR A 12 -10.18 35.12 11.54
N LYS A 13 -10.53 33.89 11.94
CA LYS A 13 -9.65 32.72 11.86
C LYS A 13 -9.80 32.04 10.50
N PHE A 14 -8.69 31.88 9.80
CA PHE A 14 -8.58 31.16 8.53
C PHE A 14 -7.84 29.85 8.75
N TYR A 15 -8.42 28.73 8.32
CA TYR A 15 -7.76 27.43 8.38
C TYR A 15 -7.17 27.13 7.00
N PRO A 16 -5.85 27.24 6.79
CA PRO A 16 -5.23 26.89 5.52
C PRO A 16 -5.56 25.44 5.20
N VAL A 17 -6.24 25.25 4.08
CA VAL A 17 -6.56 23.94 3.54
C VAL A 17 -5.25 23.32 3.07
N THR A 18 -4.76 22.31 3.79
CA THR A 18 -3.47 21.67 3.52
C THR A 18 -3.63 20.15 3.48
N HIS A 19 -2.75 19.47 2.75
CA HIS A 19 -2.75 18.01 2.60
C HIS A 19 -4.05 17.46 1.97
N LYS A 20 -4.66 16.42 2.56
CA LYS A 20 -5.83 15.74 2.02
C LYS A 20 -7.03 16.67 1.79
N ASP A 21 -7.14 17.71 2.61
CA ASP A 21 -8.29 18.61 2.57
C ASP A 21 -8.22 19.57 1.37
N ALA A 22 -7.04 19.71 0.74
CA ALA A 22 -6.84 20.55 -0.44
C ALA A 22 -7.26 19.85 -1.75
N VAL A 23 -7.48 18.54 -1.71
CA VAL A 23 -8.00 17.80 -2.85
C VAL A 23 -9.52 17.94 -2.85
N VAL A 24 -10.03 18.91 -3.61
CA VAL A 24 -11.47 19.18 -3.74
C VAL A 24 -12.05 18.29 -4.83
N GLY A 25 -13.15 17.59 -4.53
CA GLY A 25 -13.92 16.81 -5.51
C GLY A 25 -13.47 15.36 -5.71
N LEU A 26 -12.54 14.85 -4.90
CA LEU A 26 -12.20 13.43 -4.88
C LEU A 26 -12.32 12.89 -3.45
N ASP A 27 -13.40 12.14 -3.20
CA ASP A 27 -13.58 11.31 -2.01
C ASP A 27 -12.79 10.01 -2.13
N VAL A 28 -12.89 9.09 -1.16
CA VAL A 28 -12.30 7.75 -1.29
C VAL A 28 -12.97 7.01 -2.44
N ALA A 29 -12.17 6.43 -3.34
CA ALA A 29 -12.67 5.66 -4.48
C ALA A 29 -13.60 4.53 -4.02
N ASN A 30 -14.67 4.31 -4.77
CA ASN A 30 -15.60 3.21 -4.53
C ASN A 30 -15.87 2.42 -5.83
N ALA A 31 -16.79 1.45 -5.80
CA ALA A 31 -17.04 0.59 -6.94
C ALA A 31 -17.68 1.31 -8.15
N ASN A 32 -18.30 2.47 -7.92
CA ASN A 32 -19.11 3.18 -8.92
C ASN A 32 -18.56 4.59 -9.24
N GLU A 33 -17.65 5.13 -8.44
CA GLU A 33 -17.11 6.49 -8.57
C GLU A 33 -15.61 6.52 -8.35
N ASP A 34 -14.92 7.30 -9.18
CA ASP A 34 -13.48 7.55 -9.07
C ASP A 34 -13.17 8.37 -7.81
N GLY A 35 -11.99 8.13 -7.23
CA GLY A 35 -11.58 8.83 -6.02
C GLY A 35 -10.15 8.52 -5.58
N LEU A 36 -9.81 8.98 -4.37
CA LEU A 36 -8.53 8.75 -3.73
C LEU A 36 -8.42 7.32 -3.20
N MET A 37 -7.24 6.73 -3.38
CA MET A 37 -6.92 5.43 -2.82
C MET A 37 -6.76 5.50 -1.30
N SER A 38 -7.38 4.57 -0.57
CA SER A 38 -7.21 4.49 0.88
C SER A 38 -5.79 4.04 1.25
N LYS A 39 -5.32 4.42 2.46
CA LYS A 39 -4.04 3.92 2.99
C LYS A 39 -4.01 2.38 3.04
N ALA A 40 -5.13 1.76 3.41
CA ALA A 40 -5.23 0.32 3.52
C ALA A 40 -5.03 -0.35 2.15
N ASP A 41 -5.66 0.20 1.11
CA ASP A 41 -5.53 -0.34 -0.23
C ASP A 41 -4.14 -0.07 -0.81
N LYS A 42 -3.56 1.12 -0.55
CA LYS A 42 -2.17 1.41 -0.94
C LYS A 42 -1.20 0.41 -0.34
N THR A 43 -1.39 0.07 0.94
CA THR A 43 -0.57 -0.94 1.63
C THR A 43 -0.69 -2.32 0.98
N LYS A 44 -1.82 -2.66 0.34
CA LYS A 44 -1.96 -3.91 -0.42
C LYS A 44 -1.14 -3.85 -1.71
N LEU A 45 -1.21 -2.73 -2.45
CA LEU A 45 -0.40 -2.54 -3.66
C LEU A 45 1.10 -2.53 -3.36
N ASP A 46 1.52 -1.88 -2.26
CA ASP A 46 2.93 -1.84 -1.86
C ASP A 46 3.50 -3.24 -1.55
N LYS A 47 2.64 -4.25 -1.32
CA LYS A 47 3.03 -5.66 -1.12
C LYS A 47 3.03 -6.49 -2.39
N LEU A 48 2.51 -5.97 -3.50
CA LEU A 48 2.56 -6.69 -4.77
C LEU A 48 3.99 -6.70 -5.28
N GLN A 49 4.53 -7.89 -5.48
CA GLN A 49 5.77 -8.05 -6.25
C GLN A 49 5.43 -7.83 -7.73
N VAL A 50 6.11 -6.87 -8.35
CA VAL A 50 5.97 -6.58 -9.78
C VAL A 50 7.01 -7.40 -10.54
N GLU A 51 6.61 -7.96 -11.68
CA GLU A 51 7.39 -8.90 -12.47
C GLU A 51 8.79 -8.40 -12.89
N PRO A 52 9.74 -9.32 -13.14
CA PRO A 52 9.62 -10.78 -12.95
C PRO A 52 9.71 -11.18 -11.47
N ILE A 53 8.85 -12.11 -11.06
CA ILE A 53 8.86 -12.64 -9.68
C ILE A 53 9.97 -13.68 -9.53
N GLU A 54 10.81 -13.54 -8.50
CA GLU A 54 11.91 -14.48 -8.22
C GLU A 54 11.40 -15.79 -7.60
N GLY A 55 10.24 -15.74 -6.95
CA GLY A 55 9.57 -16.94 -6.44
C GLY A 55 8.30 -16.66 -5.66
N LEU A 56 7.50 -17.72 -5.47
CA LEU A 56 6.25 -17.69 -4.72
C LEU A 56 6.49 -18.26 -3.32
N LYS A 57 6.12 -17.50 -2.29
CA LYS A 57 6.23 -17.92 -0.88
C LYS A 57 4.95 -18.58 -0.38
N PHE A 58 5.08 -19.76 0.23
CA PHE A 58 4.01 -20.54 0.84
C PHE A 58 4.29 -20.74 2.33
N LYS A 59 3.33 -20.41 3.20
CA LYS A 59 3.44 -20.68 4.63
C LYS A 59 2.69 -21.98 4.96
N SER A 60 3.39 -22.97 5.50
CA SER A 60 2.80 -24.22 5.96
C SER A 60 2.15 -24.08 7.35
N PRO A 61 1.30 -25.03 7.78
CA PRO A 61 0.63 -24.98 9.08
C PRO A 61 1.56 -24.92 10.30
N ASP A 62 2.78 -25.46 10.18
CA ASP A 62 3.84 -25.40 11.21
C ASP A 62 4.55 -24.03 11.27
N GLY A 63 4.19 -23.10 10.38
CA GLY A 63 4.79 -21.77 10.28
C GLY A 63 6.04 -21.68 9.41
N SER A 64 6.54 -22.80 8.88
CA SER A 64 7.66 -22.80 7.91
C SER A 64 7.26 -22.06 6.63
N ILE A 65 8.21 -21.37 6.01
CA ILE A 65 8.02 -20.73 4.71
C ILE A 65 8.77 -21.53 3.64
N PHE A 66 8.10 -21.80 2.54
CA PHE A 66 8.67 -22.45 1.36
C PHE A 66 8.62 -21.51 0.17
N VAL A 67 9.66 -21.54 -0.67
CA VAL A 67 9.79 -20.73 -1.87
C VAL A 67 9.80 -21.64 -3.08
N LEU A 68 8.86 -21.40 -4.00
CA LEU A 68 8.88 -21.95 -5.36
C LEU A 68 9.55 -20.95 -6.30
N SER A 69 10.68 -21.31 -6.91
CA SER A 69 11.38 -20.51 -7.90
C SER A 69 11.68 -21.32 -9.16
N VAL A 70 12.24 -20.67 -10.19
CA VAL A 70 12.73 -21.31 -11.41
C VAL A 70 14.25 -21.24 -11.40
N GLY A 71 14.92 -22.38 -11.53
CA GLY A 71 16.37 -22.45 -11.68
C GLY A 71 16.81 -22.03 -13.08
N ASP A 72 18.11 -21.76 -13.25
CA ASP A 72 18.67 -21.34 -14.55
C ASP A 72 18.51 -22.40 -15.65
N ASP A 73 18.23 -23.65 -15.28
CA ASP A 73 17.89 -24.74 -16.20
C ASP A 73 16.40 -24.79 -16.59
N GLY A 74 15.62 -23.79 -16.16
CA GLY A 74 14.18 -23.69 -16.42
C GLY A 74 13.32 -24.63 -15.58
N LYS A 75 13.90 -25.37 -14.63
CA LYS A 75 13.14 -26.27 -13.76
C LYS A 75 12.62 -25.56 -12.52
N SER A 76 11.51 -26.06 -11.99
CA SER A 76 11.01 -25.63 -10.70
C SER A 76 11.93 -26.10 -9.57
N VAL A 77 12.19 -25.18 -8.64
CA VAL A 77 12.95 -25.44 -7.42
C VAL A 77 12.06 -25.08 -6.23
N PHE A 78 11.95 -26.00 -5.26
CA PHE A 78 11.17 -25.77 -4.05
C PHE A 78 12.09 -25.87 -2.83
N THR A 79 12.24 -24.77 -2.09
CA THR A 79 13.18 -24.67 -0.95
C THR A 79 12.47 -24.17 0.30
N LYS A 80 13.01 -24.50 1.48
CA LYS A 80 12.56 -23.94 2.76
C LYS A 80 13.37 -22.68 3.07
N GLU A 81 12.71 -21.58 3.40
CA GLU A 81 13.37 -20.33 3.77
C GLU A 81 14.15 -20.50 5.08
N GLY A 82 15.47 -20.28 5.04
CA GLY A 82 16.36 -20.41 6.20
C GLY A 82 16.83 -21.84 6.52
N GLY A 83 16.68 -22.79 5.59
CA GLY A 83 17.23 -24.15 5.67
C GLY A 83 18.57 -24.31 4.97
#